data_AF-A0A920BZA8-F1
#
_entry.id   AF-A0A920BZA8-F1
#
_cell.length_a   1.000
_cell.length_b   1.000
_cell.length_c   1.000
_cell.angle_alpha   90.00
_cell.angle_beta   90.00
_cell.angle_gamma   90.00
#
_symmetry.space_group_name_H-M   'P 1'
#
loop_
_entity.id
_entity.type
_entity.pdbx_description
1 polymer ?
#
loop_
_entity_poly.entity_id
_entity_poly.type
_entity_poly.pdbx_seq_one_letter_code
_entity_poly.pdbx_strand_id
1 'polypeptide(L)' 'MPILRFVHPSIRSTKQSGDDLANLINSSSITSGTYWDGRKQIPSSEESYNKERAAELWNRSSERLDLEKDI' A
#
# COMPACT_ATOMS: atom_id res chain seq x y z
N MET A 1 17.02 -10.55 -13.32
CA MET A 1 17.43 -11.86 -12.77
C MET A 1 16.21 -12.65 -12.32
N PRO A 2 15.69 -13.58 -13.14
CA PRO A 2 14.46 -14.33 -12.84
C PRO A 2 14.57 -15.30 -11.66
N ILE A 3 15.77 -15.59 -11.15
CA ILE A 3 16.00 -16.57 -10.07
C ILE A 3 15.67 -15.99 -8.69
N LEU A 4 15.89 -14.68 -8.49
CA LEU A 4 15.71 -14.02 -7.20
C LEU A 4 14.26 -14.12 -6.67
N ARG A 5 13.26 -14.22 -7.56
CA ARG A 5 11.85 -14.42 -7.18
C ARG A 5 11.56 -15.75 -6.47
N PHE A 6 12.41 -16.75 -6.65
CA PHE A 6 12.24 -18.06 -6.02
C PHE A 6 12.88 -18.12 -4.62
N VAL A 7 13.77 -17.17 -4.30
CA VAL A 7 14.46 -17.10 -3.00
C VAL A 7 14.00 -15.95 -2.13
N HIS A 8 13.44 -14.89 -2.72
CA HIS A 8 12.96 -13.73 -1.99
C HIS A 8 11.45 -13.51 -2.25
N PRO A 9 10.58 -13.74 -1.24
CA PRO A 9 9.13 -13.73 -1.42
C PRO A 9 8.57 -12.36 -1.84
N SER A 10 9.29 -11.28 -1.53
CA SER A 10 8.91 -9.92 -1.94
C SER A 10 9.15 -9.61 -3.43
N ILE A 11 9.89 -10.46 -4.15
CA ILE A 11 10.17 -10.26 -5.57
C ILE A 11 9.09 -11.01 -6.37
N ARG A 12 8.12 -10.26 -6.88
CA ARG A 12 6.96 -10.80 -7.62
C ARG A 12 7.05 -10.49 -9.11
N SER A 13 6.41 -11.33 -9.92
CA SER A 13 6.16 -10.99 -11.32
C SER A 13 5.01 -9.98 -11.42
N THR A 14 4.98 -9.18 -12.48
CA THR A 14 3.87 -8.24 -12.74
C THR A 14 2.51 -8.95 -12.75
N LYS A 15 2.45 -10.17 -13.31
CA LYS A 15 1.23 -10.99 -13.32
C LYS A 15 0.79 -11.33 -11.90
N GLN A 16 1.69 -11.79 -11.05
CA GLN A 16 1.37 -12.12 -9.66
C GLN A 16 0.87 -10.88 -8.90
N SER A 17 1.56 -9.75 -9.03
CA SER A 17 1.15 -8.49 -8.39
C SER A 17 -0.23 -8.01 -8.86
N GLY A 18 -0.54 -8.15 -10.15
CA GLY A 18 -1.86 -7.83 -10.69
C GLY A 18 -2.96 -8.75 -10.16
N ASP A 19 -2.70 -10.06 -10.14
CA ASP A 19 -3.62 -11.06 -9.58
C ASP A 19 -3.88 -10.78 -8.08
N ASP A 20 -2.85 -10.41 -7.32
CA ASP A 20 -2.98 -10.06 -5.89
C ASP A 20 -3.81 -8.79 -5.67
N LEU A 21 -3.58 -7.72 -6.46
CA LEU A 21 -4.38 -6.49 -6.39
C LEU A 21 -5.85 -6.73 -6.76
N ALA A 22 -6.10 -7.52 -7.82
CA ALA A 22 -7.46 -7.88 -8.22
C ALA A 22 -8.18 -8.67 -7.12
N ASN A 23 -7.48 -9.58 -6.42
CA ASN A 23 -8.06 -10.29 -5.28
C ASN A 23 -8.38 -9.34 -4.12
N LEU A 24 -7.51 -8.38 -3.83
CA LEU A 24 -7.76 -7.38 -2.78
C LEU A 24 -9.05 -6.61 -3.11
N ILE A 25 -9.14 -5.99 -4.30
CA ILE A 25 -10.32 -5.18 -4.66
C ILE A 25 -11.63 -5.98 -4.63
N ASN A 26 -11.59 -7.26 -4.99
CA ASN A 26 -12.79 -8.12 -5.03
C ASN A 26 -13.12 -8.82 -3.70
N SER A 27 -12.29 -8.67 -2.66
CA SER A 27 -12.51 -9.31 -1.37
C SER A 27 -13.60 -8.57 -0.57
N SER A 28 -14.67 -9.28 -0.19
CA SER A 28 -15.79 -8.71 0.57
C SER A 28 -15.47 -8.42 2.05
N SER A 29 -14.29 -8.78 2.54
CA SER A 29 -13.94 -8.75 3.97
C SER A 29 -12.77 -7.82 4.33
N ILE A 30 -12.44 -6.83 3.48
CA ILE A 30 -11.34 -5.90 3.78
C ILE A 30 -11.77 -4.86 4.81
N THR A 31 -10.96 -4.75 5.86
CA THR A 31 -11.07 -3.68 6.85
C THR A 31 -10.17 -2.50 6.46
N SER A 32 -10.70 -1.29 6.54
CA SER A 32 -9.92 -0.06 6.33
C SER A 32 -8.74 0.05 7.30
N GLY A 33 -7.63 0.63 6.85
CA GLY A 33 -6.40 0.77 7.65
C GLY A 33 -5.57 -0.50 7.78
N THR A 34 -5.86 -1.55 7.01
CA THR A 34 -5.09 -2.80 7.00
C THR A 34 -4.10 -2.84 5.82
N TYR A 35 -2.98 -3.53 6.02
CA TYR A 35 -1.94 -3.72 5.00
C TYR A 35 -1.85 -5.19 4.60
N TRP A 36 -1.52 -5.43 3.33
CA TRP A 36 -1.54 -6.75 2.73
C TRP A 36 -0.29 -6.98 1.89
N ASP A 37 0.27 -8.18 2.01
CA ASP A 37 1.33 -8.69 1.15
C ASP A 37 0.81 -9.89 0.36
N GLY A 38 0.49 -9.65 -0.91
CA GLY A 38 -0.30 -10.58 -1.71
C GLY A 38 -1.67 -10.82 -1.08
N ARG A 39 -1.97 -12.08 -0.76
CA ARG A 39 -3.26 -12.50 -0.15
C ARG A 39 -3.24 -12.55 1.39
N LYS A 40 -2.14 -12.13 2.01
CA LYS A 40 -1.97 -12.20 3.46
C LYS A 40 -2.01 -10.80 4.05
N GLN A 41 -2.88 -10.56 5.02
CA GLN A 41 -2.83 -9.36 5.84
C GLN A 41 -1.56 -9.41 6.70
N ILE A 42 -0.78 -8.33 6.68
CA ILE A 42 0.42 -8.17 7.50
C ILE A 42 0.43 -6.79 8.16
N PRO A 43 1.00 -6.63 9.35
CA PRO A 43 1.25 -5.31 9.90
C PRO A 43 2.29 -4.58 9.04
N SER A 44 2.09 -3.29 8.83
CA SER A 44 3.16 -2.40 8.36
C SER A 44 4.06 -2.00 9.53
N SER A 45 4.99 -1.06 9.31
CA SER A 45 5.74 -0.41 10.39
C SER A 45 4.81 0.35 11.34
N GLU A 46 5.20 0.48 12.61
CA GLU A 46 4.45 1.28 13.61
C GLU A 46 4.22 2.72 13.14
N GLU A 47 5.23 3.32 12.50
CA GLU A 47 5.17 4.66 11.92
C GLU A 47 4.05 4.81 10.88
N SER A 48 3.75 3.76 10.11
CA SER A 48 2.69 3.78 9.09
C SER A 48 1.28 3.92 9.69
N TYR A 49 1.13 3.73 11.00
CA TYR A 49 -0.13 3.87 11.73
C TYR A 49 -0.24 5.21 12.48
N ASN A 50 0.79 6.06 12.45
CA ASN A 50 0.79 7.36 13.11
C ASN A 50 -0.10 8.36 12.34
N LYS A 51 -1.24 8.72 12.93
CA LYS A 51 -2.26 9.56 12.29
C LYS A 51 -1.83 11.02 12.17
N GLU A 52 -1.13 11.52 13.19
CA GLU A 52 -0.62 12.89 13.24
C GLU A 52 0.38 13.11 12.09
N ARG A 53 1.28 12.14 11.88
CA ARG A 53 2.26 12.18 10.80
C ARG A 53 1.61 12.00 9.43
N ALA A 54 0.58 11.17 9.31
CA ALA A 54 -0.18 11.06 8.07
C ALA A 54 -0.84 12.40 7.68
N ALA A 55 -1.41 13.12 8.66
CA ALA A 55 -2.01 14.43 8.44
C ALA A 55 -0.95 15.49 8.07
N GLU A 56 0.20 15.51 8.75
CA GLU A 56 1.32 16.40 8.39
C GLU A 56 1.80 16.16 6.95
N LEU A 57 1.99 14.89 6.57
CA LEU A 57 2.42 14.52 5.22
C LEU A 57 1.40 14.91 4.15
N TRP A 58 0.11 14.76 4.46
CA TRP A 58 -0.96 15.21 3.58
C TRP A 58 -0.88 16.71 3.33
N ASN A 59 -0.91 17.53 4.39
CA ASN A 59 -0.90 18.99 4.27
C ASN A 59 0.32 19.47 3.48
N ARG A 60 1.51 18.98 3.82
CA ARG A 60 2.75 19.37 3.12
C ARG A 60 2.75 18.98 1.65
N SER A 61 2.16 17.82 1.31
CA SER A 61 2.07 17.36 -0.08
C SER A 61 1.05 18.16 -0.87
N SER A 62 -0.11 18.46 -0.25
CA SER A 62 -1.18 19.25 -0.84
C SER A 62 -0.75 20.69 -1.09
N GLU A 63 -0.08 21.34 -0.12
CA GLU A 63 0.53 22.67 -0.28
C GLU A 63 1.54 22.68 -1.43
N ARG A 64 2.43 21.68 -1.49
CA ARG A 64 3.47 21.60 -2.53
C ARG A 64 2.89 21.42 -3.93
N LEU A 65 1.75 20.75 -4.04
CA LEU A 65 1.06 20.47 -5.29
C LEU A 65 -0.04 21.49 -5.59
N ASP A 66 -0.18 22.53 -4.77
CA ASP A 66 -1.24 23.54 -4.86
C ASP A 66 -2.67 22.95 -4.90
N LEU A 67 -2.88 21.76 -4.30
CA LEU A 67 -4.16 21.03 -4.34
C LEU A 67 -5.24 21.67 -3.46
N GLU A 68 -4.86 22.56 -2.53
CA GLU A 68 -5.81 23.23 -1.63
C GLU A 68 -6.47 24.47 -2.25
N LYS A 69 -6.11 24.86 -3.48
CA LYS A 69 -6.63 26.10 -4.10
C LYS A 69 -8.01 25.96 -4.76
N ASP A 70 -8.53 24.75 -4.93
CA ASP A 70 -9.73 24.47 -5.74
C ASP A 70 -10.85 23.69 -5.00
N ILE A 71 -10.91 23.72 -3.66
CA ILE A 71 -12.03 23.17 -2.87
C ILE A 71 -12.69 24.27 -2.03
#